data_AF-A0A1Z3NAP4-F1
#
_entry.id   AF-A0A1Z3NAP4-F1
#
_cell.length_a   1.000
_cell.length_b   1.000
_cell.length_c   1.000
_cell.angle_alpha   90.00
_cell.angle_beta   90.00
_cell.angle_gamma   90.00
#
_symmetry.space_group_name_H-M   'P 1'
#
loop_
_entity.id
_entity.type
_entity.pdbx_description
1 polymer ?
#
loop_
_entity_poly.entity_id
_entity_poly.type
_entity_poly.pdbx_seq_one_letter_code
_entity_poly.pdbx_strand_id
1 'polypeptide(L)'
;MRKYIALLAGLMLSAFAEAKVLVVSDIDDTLKVSHVLSKKGAATSFADDDSRFVGMSEILQMLNLQHEDIEFHYVSLAPKLLMNEQHTDFLEENGFPITKLHMNSGIKQDPELKQKVIRKVLAETNPEVVIYFGDNGQFDAVVYDQMVKEFPHIPAVSYIREAYSRLDRSKFPTMEGQIGFVTSVEVAIDLISKGLLMKKAYGPIEQIVYKRIKKDDKDEKFGPMVFPWWQDCRDFKWQWDVRNPSVKLQKIQSVIAERCAQ
;
A
#
# COMPACT_ATOMS: atom_id res chain seq x y z
N MET A 1 43.17 2.79 -21.12
CA MET A 1 41.71 3.02 -21.23
C MET A 1 40.92 2.12 -20.26
N ARG A 2 41.07 2.31 -18.94
CA ARG A 2 40.40 1.46 -17.94
C ARG A 2 40.30 2.15 -16.58
N LYS A 3 39.78 3.38 -16.54
CA LYS A 3 39.55 4.13 -15.28
C LYS A 3 38.24 4.95 -15.24
N TYR A 4 37.37 4.87 -16.25
CA TYR A 4 36.16 5.72 -16.33
C TYR A 4 34.83 5.00 -16.05
N ILE A 5 34.83 3.70 -15.74
CA ILE A 5 33.57 2.94 -15.54
C ILE A 5 33.05 2.99 -14.09
N ALA A 6 33.86 3.45 -13.12
CA ALA A 6 33.46 3.48 -11.71
C ALA A 6 32.63 4.72 -11.29
N LEU A 7 32.48 5.73 -12.16
CA LEU A 7 31.77 6.99 -11.81
C LEU A 7 30.28 7.01 -12.17
N LEU A 8 29.81 6.11 -13.05
CA LEU A 8 28.41 6.12 -13.52
C LEU A 8 27.45 5.35 -12.61
N ALA A 9 27.95 4.38 -11.81
CA ALA A 9 27.11 3.63 -10.88
C ALA A 9 26.77 4.41 -9.60
N GLY A 10 27.56 5.44 -9.26
CA GLY A 10 27.31 6.31 -8.11
C GLY A 10 26.23 7.36 -8.34
N LEU A 11 25.99 7.76 -9.60
CA LEU A 11 25.08 8.87 -9.94
C LEU A 11 23.59 8.47 -9.90
N MET A 12 23.26 7.18 -10.10
CA MET A 12 21.87 6.71 -10.14
C MET A 12 21.25 6.53 -8.75
N LEU A 13 22.06 6.25 -7.72
CA LEU A 13 21.56 6.05 -6.35
C LEU A 13 21.28 7.37 -5.61
N SER A 14 21.94 8.46 -5.98
CA SER A 14 21.69 9.80 -5.42
C SER A 14 20.47 10.49 -6.03
N ALA A 15 20.15 10.21 -7.29
CA ALA A 15 19.07 10.87 -8.01
C ALA A 15 17.68 10.64 -7.38
N PHE A 16 17.45 9.47 -6.75
CA PHE A 16 16.15 9.19 -6.12
C PHE A 16 15.98 9.82 -4.74
N ALA A 17 17.07 10.05 -3.99
CA ALA A 17 16.96 10.69 -2.68
C ALA A 17 16.52 12.15 -2.81
N GLU A 18 16.91 12.81 -3.91
CA GLU A 18 16.54 14.19 -4.24
C GLU A 18 15.24 14.28 -5.06
N ALA A 19 14.70 13.16 -5.54
CA ALA A 19 13.52 13.17 -6.38
C ALA A 19 12.28 13.59 -5.58
N LYS A 20 11.41 14.40 -6.19
CA LYS A 20 10.10 14.72 -5.62
C LYS A 20 9.17 13.51 -5.72
N VAL A 21 8.90 12.87 -4.59
CA VAL A 21 8.06 11.66 -4.50
C VAL A 21 6.65 12.01 -4.03
N LEU A 22 5.64 11.57 -4.77
CA LEU A 22 4.27 11.62 -4.28
C LEU A 22 3.79 10.22 -3.91
N VAL A 23 3.34 10.05 -2.67
CA VAL A 23 2.64 8.84 -2.22
C VAL A 23 1.15 9.15 -2.13
N VAL A 24 0.35 8.37 -2.85
CA VAL A 24 -1.12 8.42 -2.76
C VAL A 24 -1.62 7.10 -2.22
N SER A 25 -2.38 7.12 -1.13
CA SER A 25 -2.90 5.91 -0.52
C SER A 25 -4.40 6.00 -0.26
N ASP A 26 -5.11 4.93 -0.54
CA ASP A 26 -6.36 4.65 0.14
C ASP A 26 -6.10 4.25 1.61
N ILE A 27 -7.15 4.22 2.44
CA ILE A 27 -7.06 3.85 3.86
C ILE A 27 -7.72 2.50 4.10
N ASP A 28 -8.96 2.33 3.67
CA ASP A 28 -9.86 1.25 4.07
C ASP A 28 -9.55 -0.04 3.31
N ASP A 29 -9.24 -1.12 4.01
CA ASP A 29 -8.73 -2.37 3.46
C ASP A 29 -7.41 -2.27 2.68
N THR A 30 -6.78 -1.10 2.68
CA THR A 30 -5.42 -0.83 2.18
C THR A 30 -4.41 -0.75 3.33
N LEU A 31 -4.68 0.10 4.33
CA LEU A 31 -3.86 0.33 5.52
C LEU A 31 -4.58 -0.08 6.80
N LYS A 32 -5.85 0.30 6.90
CA LYS A 32 -6.79 -0.04 7.96
C LYS A 32 -7.57 -1.29 7.59
N VAL A 33 -7.88 -2.14 8.56
CA VAL A 33 -8.76 -3.30 8.36
C VAL A 33 -10.21 -2.85 8.57
N SER A 34 -11.02 -2.78 7.51
CA SER A 34 -12.41 -2.29 7.62
C SER A 34 -13.48 -3.18 6.98
N HIS A 35 -13.09 -4.16 6.17
CA HIS A 35 -13.99 -5.09 5.50
C HIS A 35 -15.11 -4.36 4.72
N VAL A 36 -14.71 -3.41 3.87
CA VAL A 36 -15.59 -2.44 3.18
C VAL A 36 -16.71 -3.07 2.37
N LEU A 37 -16.54 -4.30 1.87
CA LEU A 37 -17.59 -5.01 1.11
C LEU A 37 -18.68 -5.61 2.01
N SER A 38 -18.52 -5.57 3.33
CA SER A 38 -19.50 -6.02 4.32
C SER A 38 -20.05 -4.84 5.12
N LYS A 39 -21.36 -4.57 5.00
CA LYS A 39 -22.02 -3.54 5.82
C LYS A 39 -21.80 -3.73 7.33
N LYS A 40 -21.78 -4.99 7.78
CA LYS A 40 -21.52 -5.32 9.18
C LYS A 40 -20.05 -5.06 9.55
N GLY A 41 -19.13 -5.45 8.66
CA GLY A 41 -17.69 -5.23 8.84
C GLY A 41 -17.35 -3.74 8.93
N ALA A 42 -17.80 -2.96 7.95
CA ALA A 42 -17.61 -1.51 7.92
C ALA A 42 -18.22 -0.79 9.14
N ALA A 43 -19.37 -1.28 9.65
CA ALA A 43 -19.96 -0.73 10.87
C ALA A 43 -19.13 -1.06 12.12
N THR A 44 -18.58 -2.27 12.22
CA THR A 44 -17.73 -2.66 13.36
C THR A 44 -16.38 -1.95 13.36
N SER A 45 -15.80 -1.67 12.19
CA SER A 45 -14.52 -0.97 12.08
C SER A 45 -14.63 0.55 12.21
N PHE A 46 -15.85 1.09 12.30
CA PHE A 46 -16.09 2.53 12.39
C PHE A 46 -15.36 3.18 13.58
N ALA A 47 -15.45 2.53 14.74
CA ALA A 47 -14.83 2.99 15.98
C ALA A 47 -13.50 2.28 16.28
N ASP A 48 -12.91 1.63 15.29
CA ASP A 48 -11.65 0.90 15.41
C ASP A 48 -10.54 1.69 14.72
N ASP A 49 -9.63 2.25 15.50
CA ASP A 49 -8.48 3.04 15.10
C ASP A 49 -7.15 2.27 15.23
N ASP A 50 -7.14 1.03 15.75
CA ASP A 50 -5.91 0.24 15.93
C ASP A 50 -5.73 -0.83 14.84
N SER A 51 -6.83 -1.37 14.29
CA SER A 51 -6.75 -2.47 13.32
C SER A 51 -6.12 -2.07 12.00
N ARG A 52 -4.89 -2.53 11.79
CA ARG A 52 -4.04 -2.17 10.64
C ARG A 52 -3.30 -3.35 10.03
N PHE A 53 -2.87 -3.18 8.80
CA PHE A 53 -1.94 -4.12 8.16
C PHE A 53 -0.50 -3.86 8.58
N VAL A 54 0.10 -4.88 9.18
CA VAL A 54 1.45 -4.81 9.75
C VAL A 54 2.52 -4.53 8.69
N GLY A 55 3.46 -3.65 9.02
CA GLY A 55 4.63 -3.31 8.19
C GLY A 55 4.39 -2.14 7.23
N MET A 56 3.14 -1.72 7.00
CA MET A 56 2.84 -0.63 6.07
C MET A 56 3.27 0.72 6.63
N SER A 57 3.02 1.02 7.90
CA SER A 57 3.48 2.28 8.50
C SER A 57 5.01 2.35 8.54
N GLU A 58 5.68 1.22 8.80
CA GLU A 58 7.14 1.16 8.73
C GLU A 58 7.69 1.41 7.33
N ILE A 59 7.04 0.87 6.28
CA ILE A 59 7.42 1.16 4.88
C ILE A 59 7.29 2.66 4.59
N LEU A 60 6.13 3.26 4.91
CA LEU A 60 5.88 4.67 4.61
C LEU A 60 6.80 5.59 5.42
N GLN A 61 7.08 5.27 6.69
CA GLN A 61 8.08 6.00 7.48
C GLN A 61 9.48 5.88 6.90
N MET A 62 9.89 4.70 6.42
CA MET A 62 11.20 4.53 5.80
C MET A 62 11.33 5.29 4.48
N LEU A 63 10.27 5.39 3.68
CA LEU A 63 10.21 6.28 2.53
C LEU A 63 10.35 7.74 2.97
N ASN A 64 9.59 8.17 3.99
CA ASN A 64 9.64 9.53 4.53
C ASN A 64 11.03 9.93 5.05
N LEU A 65 11.77 8.98 5.65
CA LEU A 65 13.13 9.21 6.14
C LEU A 65 14.18 9.21 5.03
N GLN A 66 13.87 8.66 3.86
CA GLN A 66 14.82 8.47 2.75
C GLN A 66 14.76 9.62 1.73
N HIS A 67 13.58 10.21 1.55
CA HIS A 67 13.33 11.25 0.55
C HIS A 67 13.07 12.59 1.26
N GLU A 68 13.81 13.63 0.88
CA GLU A 68 13.65 14.96 1.49
C GLU A 68 12.37 15.68 1.01
N ASP A 69 11.99 15.47 -0.26
CA ASP A 69 10.79 16.02 -0.88
C ASP A 69 9.79 14.90 -1.18
N ILE A 70 9.04 14.49 -0.16
CA ILE A 70 8.01 13.46 -0.25
C ILE A 70 6.69 13.95 0.37
N GLU A 71 5.60 13.79 -0.37
CA GLU A 71 4.25 14.15 0.07
C GLU A 71 3.37 12.90 0.21
N PHE A 72 2.65 12.79 1.33
CA PHE A 72 1.72 11.69 1.61
C PHE A 72 0.27 12.17 1.57
N HIS A 73 -0.44 11.74 0.53
CA HIS A 73 -1.83 12.11 0.26
C HIS A 73 -2.74 10.89 0.43
N TYR A 74 -3.59 10.92 1.46
CA TYR A 74 -4.59 9.88 1.70
C TYR A 74 -5.91 10.27 1.04
N VAL A 75 -6.52 9.37 0.28
CA VAL A 75 -7.75 9.65 -0.47
C VAL A 75 -8.80 8.59 -0.17
N SER A 76 -9.77 8.94 0.69
CA SER A 76 -10.84 8.03 1.10
C SER A 76 -12.20 8.48 0.55
N LEU A 77 -13.01 7.51 0.10
CA LEU A 77 -14.41 7.75 -0.27
C LEU A 77 -15.33 7.87 0.94
N ALA A 78 -14.82 7.68 2.16
CA ALA A 78 -15.62 7.72 3.37
C ALA A 78 -16.16 9.14 3.63
N PRO A 79 -17.41 9.30 4.12
CA PRO A 79 -18.00 10.61 4.37
C PRO A 79 -17.21 11.39 5.43
N LYS A 80 -16.70 12.57 5.07
CA LYS A 80 -15.91 13.43 5.94
C LYS A 80 -16.62 13.76 7.25
N LEU A 81 -17.92 14.03 7.20
CA LEU A 81 -18.72 14.38 8.37
C LEU A 81 -18.72 13.27 9.44
N LEU A 82 -18.52 12.02 9.03
CA LEU A 82 -18.60 10.86 9.91
C LEU A 82 -17.22 10.31 10.29
N MET A 83 -16.24 10.43 9.38
CA MET A 83 -15.01 9.61 9.42
C MET A 83 -13.73 10.43 9.57
N ASN A 84 -13.81 11.76 9.52
CA ASN A 84 -12.60 12.60 9.48
C ASN A 84 -11.72 12.42 10.72
N GLU A 85 -12.31 12.45 11.92
CA GLU A 85 -11.59 12.24 13.18
C GLU A 85 -10.99 10.84 13.20
N GLN A 86 -11.80 9.80 13.01
CA GLN A 86 -11.34 8.40 13.02
C GLN A 86 -10.24 8.08 12.02
N HIS A 87 -10.28 8.64 10.81
CA HIS A 87 -9.22 8.43 9.82
C HIS A 87 -7.96 9.22 10.18
N THR A 88 -8.11 10.40 10.77
CA THR A 88 -6.97 11.19 11.26
C THR A 88 -6.30 10.45 12.42
N ASP A 89 -7.08 10.04 13.42
CA ASP A 89 -6.61 9.29 14.60
C ASP A 89 -5.95 7.98 14.19
N PHE A 90 -6.59 7.20 13.31
CA PHE A 90 -5.98 5.97 12.76
C PHE A 90 -4.61 6.24 12.14
N LEU A 91 -4.48 7.29 11.32
CA LEU A 91 -3.20 7.57 10.67
C LEU A 91 -2.15 8.04 11.68
N GLU A 92 -2.50 8.94 12.58
CA GLU A 92 -1.59 9.52 13.57
C GLU A 92 -1.14 8.50 14.62
N GLU A 93 -2.08 7.78 15.24
CA GLU A 93 -1.80 6.82 16.31
C GLU A 93 -1.00 5.61 15.83
N ASN A 94 -1.13 5.24 14.55
CA ASN A 94 -0.39 4.14 13.96
C ASN A 94 0.91 4.57 13.26
N GLY A 95 1.28 5.85 13.38
CA GLY A 95 2.55 6.38 12.90
C GLY A 95 2.67 6.42 11.39
N PHE A 96 1.57 6.68 10.68
CA PHE A 96 1.63 6.96 9.25
C PHE A 96 2.07 8.42 9.03
N PRO A 97 3.00 8.70 8.10
CA PRO A 97 3.35 10.07 7.74
C PRO A 97 2.19 10.73 6.97
N ILE A 98 1.81 11.95 7.34
CA ILE A 98 0.64 12.63 6.74
C ILE A 98 1.03 14.01 6.22
N THR A 99 0.79 14.25 4.93
CA THR A 99 0.75 15.60 4.36
C THR A 99 -0.69 16.08 4.25
N LYS A 100 -1.58 15.24 3.69
CA LYS A 100 -2.99 15.61 3.50
C LYS A 100 -3.95 14.43 3.46
N LEU A 101 -5.10 14.59 4.10
CA LEU A 101 -6.26 13.69 4.00
C LEU A 101 -7.37 14.33 3.16
N HIS A 102 -7.77 13.62 2.10
CA HIS A 102 -8.85 14.00 1.19
C HIS A 102 -10.02 13.02 1.37
N MET A 103 -11.20 13.55 1.64
CA MET A 103 -12.38 12.75 1.94
C MET A 103 -13.60 13.24 1.19
N ASN A 104 -14.60 12.37 1.07
CA ASN A 104 -15.85 12.71 0.44
C ASN A 104 -16.62 13.74 1.29
N SER A 105 -16.86 14.94 0.76
CA SER A 105 -17.55 16.00 1.50
C SER A 105 -19.03 15.70 1.75
N GLY A 106 -19.64 14.85 0.91
CA GLY A 106 -21.04 14.45 1.04
C GLY A 106 -21.25 13.18 1.85
N ILE A 107 -22.51 12.90 2.19
CA ILE A 107 -22.92 11.59 2.76
C ILE A 107 -22.96 10.52 1.65
N LYS A 108 -23.41 10.89 0.45
CA LYS A 108 -23.34 10.02 -0.73
C LYS A 108 -21.94 10.06 -1.31
N GLN A 109 -21.34 8.89 -1.54
CA GLN A 109 -20.03 8.78 -2.17
C GLN A 109 -20.04 9.41 -3.57
N ASP A 110 -19.12 10.33 -3.83
CA ASP A 110 -18.74 10.73 -5.19
C ASP A 110 -17.76 9.68 -5.74
N PRO A 111 -18.19 8.79 -6.67
CA PRO A 111 -17.32 7.75 -7.21
C PRO A 111 -16.15 8.30 -8.03
N GLU A 112 -16.18 9.59 -8.39
CA GLU A 112 -15.11 10.27 -9.13
C GLU A 112 -14.13 11.05 -8.23
N LEU A 113 -14.36 11.05 -6.90
CA LEU A 113 -13.56 11.84 -5.98
C LEU A 113 -12.07 11.50 -6.09
N LYS A 114 -11.72 10.20 -6.12
CA LYS A 114 -10.32 9.77 -6.19
C LYS A 114 -9.64 10.32 -7.44
N GLN A 115 -10.28 10.22 -8.59
CA GLN A 115 -9.77 10.73 -9.85
C GLN A 115 -9.61 12.26 -9.83
N LYS A 116 -10.62 13.00 -9.30
CA LYS A 116 -10.56 14.47 -9.19
C LYS A 116 -9.41 14.93 -8.30
N VAL A 117 -9.27 14.30 -7.13
CA VAL A 117 -8.22 14.63 -6.15
C VAL A 117 -6.85 14.28 -6.72
N ILE A 118 -6.66 13.08 -7.26
CA ILE A 118 -5.34 12.64 -7.73
C ILE A 118 -4.88 13.48 -8.91
N ARG A 119 -5.74 13.77 -9.90
CA ARG A 119 -5.41 14.70 -10.99
C ARG A 119 -4.94 16.06 -10.47
N LYS A 120 -5.69 16.61 -9.52
CA LYS A 120 -5.36 17.90 -8.92
C LYS A 120 -4.01 17.85 -8.22
N VAL A 121 -3.77 16.84 -7.38
CA VAL A 121 -2.52 16.69 -6.64
C VAL A 121 -1.35 16.48 -7.60
N LEU A 122 -1.47 15.66 -8.63
CA LEU A 122 -0.42 15.47 -9.64
C LEU A 122 -0.07 16.79 -10.35
N ALA A 123 -1.08 17.58 -10.72
CA ALA A 123 -0.88 18.87 -11.37
C ALA A 123 -0.27 19.93 -10.43
N GLU A 124 -0.64 19.93 -9.15
CA GLU A 124 -0.14 20.89 -8.15
C GLU A 124 1.26 20.54 -7.64
N THR A 125 1.55 19.26 -7.44
CA THR A 125 2.81 18.80 -6.86
C THR A 125 3.89 18.60 -7.92
N ASN A 126 3.51 18.26 -9.16
CA ASN A 126 4.41 17.93 -10.27
C ASN A 126 5.55 16.97 -9.84
N PRO A 127 5.21 15.75 -9.38
CA PRO A 127 6.18 14.82 -8.82
C PRO A 127 7.01 14.16 -9.93
N GLU A 128 8.21 13.72 -9.57
CA GLU A 128 9.10 12.95 -10.45
C GLU A 128 8.79 11.45 -10.41
N VAL A 129 8.14 10.97 -9.34
CA VAL A 129 7.63 9.60 -9.24
C VAL A 129 6.41 9.56 -8.33
N VAL A 130 5.46 8.68 -8.67
CA VAL A 130 4.25 8.47 -7.87
C VAL A 130 4.17 7.01 -7.41
N ILE A 131 3.83 6.83 -6.14
CA ILE A 131 3.59 5.52 -5.54
C ILE A 131 2.14 5.46 -5.08
N TYR A 132 1.35 4.59 -5.70
CA TYR A 132 -0.04 4.38 -5.34
C TYR A 132 -0.19 3.15 -4.43
N PHE A 133 -1.01 3.27 -3.39
CA PHE A 133 -1.44 2.16 -2.54
C PHE A 133 -2.97 2.12 -2.50
N GLY A 134 -3.56 0.96 -2.78
CA GLY A 134 -4.99 0.75 -2.67
C GLY A 134 -5.33 -0.71 -2.46
N ASP A 135 -6.61 -1.05 -2.53
CA ASP A 135 -7.13 -2.41 -2.44
C ASP A 135 -7.94 -2.81 -3.68
N ASN A 136 -8.33 -4.07 -3.75
CA ASN A 136 -9.14 -4.61 -4.84
C ASN A 136 -10.64 -4.78 -4.50
N GLY A 137 -11.09 -4.23 -3.38
CA GLY A 137 -12.50 -4.14 -2.98
C GLY A 137 -13.21 -2.93 -3.57
N GLN A 138 -12.49 -1.82 -3.74
CA GLN A 138 -13.02 -0.58 -4.32
C GLN A 138 -12.36 -0.22 -5.66
N PHE A 139 -12.48 1.05 -6.07
CA PHE A 139 -12.13 1.51 -7.42
C PHE A 139 -10.62 1.72 -7.64
N ASP A 140 -9.77 1.52 -6.63
CA ASP A 140 -8.36 1.89 -6.64
C ASP A 140 -7.57 1.34 -7.82
N ALA A 141 -7.72 0.05 -8.13
CA ALA A 141 -7.08 -0.56 -9.29
C ALA A 141 -7.41 0.19 -10.59
N VAL A 142 -8.69 0.51 -10.81
CA VAL A 142 -9.15 1.22 -12.01
C VAL A 142 -8.70 2.69 -12.01
N VAL A 143 -8.78 3.35 -10.86
CA VAL A 143 -8.37 4.75 -10.70
C VAL A 143 -6.88 4.90 -11.00
N TYR A 144 -6.03 4.07 -10.41
CA TYR A 144 -4.58 4.21 -10.59
C TYR A 144 -4.15 3.85 -12.02
N ASP A 145 -4.73 2.83 -12.64
CA ASP A 145 -4.51 2.53 -14.06
C ASP A 145 -4.89 3.73 -14.96
N GLN A 146 -6.02 4.37 -14.66
CA GLN A 146 -6.44 5.59 -15.36
C GLN A 146 -5.42 6.72 -15.20
N MET A 147 -4.91 6.97 -13.99
CA MET A 147 -3.93 8.04 -13.75
C MET A 147 -2.60 7.77 -14.48
N VAL A 148 -2.13 6.53 -14.50
CA VAL A 148 -0.91 6.17 -15.25
C VAL A 148 -1.08 6.42 -16.75
N LYS A 149 -2.27 6.14 -17.31
CA LYS A 149 -2.57 6.40 -18.72
C LYS A 149 -2.74 7.88 -19.05
N GLU A 150 -3.28 8.67 -18.12
CA GLU A 150 -3.48 10.11 -18.29
C GLU A 150 -2.18 10.91 -18.08
N PHE A 151 -1.27 10.43 -17.24
CA PHE A 151 0.02 11.08 -16.92
C PHE A 151 1.22 10.16 -17.24
N PRO A 152 1.38 9.71 -18.50
CA PRO A 152 2.40 8.71 -18.86
C PRO A 152 3.85 9.22 -18.74
N HIS A 153 4.03 10.52 -18.56
CA HIS A 153 5.32 11.17 -18.38
C HIS A 153 5.81 11.15 -16.92
N ILE A 154 4.94 10.78 -15.97
CA ILE A 154 5.28 10.64 -14.55
C ILE A 154 5.46 9.14 -14.27
N PRO A 155 6.69 8.67 -14.00
CA PRO A 155 6.92 7.31 -13.55
C PRO A 155 6.02 6.97 -12.36
N ALA A 156 5.36 5.81 -12.42
CA ALA A 156 4.42 5.40 -11.40
C ALA A 156 4.52 3.91 -11.10
N VAL A 157 4.23 3.56 -9.85
CA VAL A 157 4.02 2.17 -9.41
C VAL A 157 2.74 2.12 -8.59
N SER A 158 1.92 1.10 -8.83
CA SER A 158 0.65 0.91 -8.14
C SER A 158 0.65 -0.43 -7.40
N TYR A 159 0.49 -0.37 -6.09
CA TYR A 159 0.35 -1.52 -5.21
C TYR A 159 -1.11 -1.70 -4.84
N ILE A 160 -1.68 -2.84 -5.20
CA ILE A 160 -3.07 -3.20 -4.91
C ILE A 160 -3.08 -4.36 -3.92
N ARG A 161 -3.66 -4.13 -2.75
CA ARG A 161 -3.84 -5.15 -1.73
C ARG A 161 -4.91 -6.12 -2.20
N GLU A 162 -4.55 -7.39 -2.28
CA GLU A 162 -5.46 -8.48 -2.63
C GLU A 162 -6.25 -8.93 -1.41
N ALA A 163 -7.24 -8.11 -1.05
CA ALA A 163 -8.13 -8.31 0.08
C ALA A 163 -9.33 -9.22 -0.26
N TYR A 164 -9.75 -9.22 -1.51
CA TYR A 164 -10.95 -9.92 -2.00
C TYR A 164 -10.67 -10.70 -3.29
N SER A 165 -11.29 -11.87 -3.46
CA SER A 165 -11.17 -12.62 -4.71
C SER A 165 -12.19 -12.17 -5.76
N ARG A 166 -11.79 -12.16 -7.03
CA ARG A 166 -12.70 -12.05 -8.19
C ARG A 166 -13.66 -13.23 -8.34
N LEU A 167 -13.38 -14.35 -7.65
CA LEU A 167 -14.26 -15.52 -7.61
C LEU A 167 -15.41 -15.36 -6.60
N ASP A 168 -15.35 -14.38 -5.69
CA ASP A 168 -16.43 -14.07 -4.74
C ASP A 168 -16.94 -12.64 -4.92
N ARG A 169 -16.17 -11.64 -4.46
CA ARG A 169 -16.68 -10.26 -4.23
C ARG A 169 -15.91 -9.15 -4.93
N SER A 170 -14.66 -9.36 -5.33
CA SER A 170 -13.88 -8.32 -5.98
C SER A 170 -14.44 -8.04 -7.37
N LYS A 171 -14.83 -6.79 -7.61
CA LYS A 171 -15.21 -6.28 -8.94
C LYS A 171 -14.06 -5.54 -9.62
N PHE A 172 -12.95 -5.33 -8.92
CA PHE A 172 -11.85 -4.46 -9.31
C PHE A 172 -10.53 -5.20 -9.09
N PRO A 173 -10.26 -6.27 -9.84
CA PRO A 173 -9.03 -7.03 -9.69
C PRO A 173 -7.82 -6.16 -10.00
N THR A 174 -6.67 -6.54 -9.44
CA THR A 174 -5.36 -6.00 -9.82
C THR A 174 -5.20 -6.03 -11.33
N MET A 175 -4.88 -4.89 -11.94
CA MET A 175 -4.78 -4.74 -13.39
C MET A 175 -3.36 -5.03 -13.88
N GLU A 176 -3.22 -5.25 -15.20
CA GLU A 176 -1.90 -5.39 -15.81
C GLU A 176 -1.03 -4.16 -15.55
N GLY A 177 0.24 -4.38 -15.20
CA GLY A 177 1.17 -3.32 -14.81
C GLY A 177 1.09 -2.90 -13.34
N GLN A 178 0.08 -3.37 -12.59
CA GLN A 178 -0.03 -3.16 -11.14
C GLN A 178 0.55 -4.34 -10.37
N ILE A 179 0.92 -4.08 -9.11
CA ILE A 179 1.54 -5.04 -8.21
C ILE A 179 0.53 -5.47 -7.15
N GLY A 180 0.03 -6.70 -7.29
CA GLY A 180 -0.79 -7.33 -6.27
C GLY A 180 0.05 -7.72 -5.05
N PHE A 181 -0.43 -7.46 -3.84
CA PHE A 181 0.24 -7.88 -2.61
C PHE A 181 -0.74 -8.34 -1.54
N VAL A 182 -0.27 -9.21 -0.64
CA VAL A 182 -1.07 -9.66 0.52
C VAL A 182 -0.42 -9.30 1.85
N THR A 183 0.91 -9.15 1.89
CA THR A 183 1.64 -8.61 3.04
C THR A 183 2.54 -7.44 2.62
N SER A 184 3.08 -6.73 3.60
CA SER A 184 4.03 -5.64 3.37
C SER A 184 5.41 -6.12 2.89
N VAL A 185 5.74 -7.42 3.01
CA VAL A 185 7.03 -7.95 2.55
C VAL A 185 7.16 -7.87 1.03
N GLU A 186 6.10 -8.19 0.31
CA GLU A 186 6.00 -8.07 -1.15
C GLU A 186 6.26 -6.63 -1.61
N VAL A 187 5.59 -5.68 -0.97
CA VAL A 187 5.75 -4.24 -1.22
C VAL A 187 7.20 -3.82 -0.99
N ALA A 188 7.81 -4.25 0.12
CA ALA A 188 9.20 -3.92 0.43
C ALA A 188 10.18 -4.50 -0.59
N ILE A 189 10.01 -5.76 -1.01
CA ILE A 189 10.84 -6.41 -2.04
C ILE A 189 10.75 -5.62 -3.34
N ASP A 190 9.54 -5.26 -3.76
CA ASP A 190 9.30 -4.58 -5.03
C ASP A 190 9.88 -3.16 -5.03
N LEU A 191 9.59 -2.37 -4.00
CA LEU A 191 10.15 -1.02 -3.83
C LEU A 191 11.68 -1.04 -3.83
N ILE A 192 12.31 -2.01 -3.17
CA ILE A 192 13.77 -2.17 -3.17
C ILE A 192 14.28 -2.54 -4.56
N SER A 193 13.59 -3.42 -5.27
CA SER A 193 13.98 -3.83 -6.63
C SER A 193 13.93 -2.66 -7.63
N LYS A 194 13.04 -1.69 -7.39
CA LYS A 194 12.89 -0.46 -8.18
C LYS A 194 13.80 0.69 -7.72
N GLY A 195 14.56 0.49 -6.63
CA GLY A 195 15.40 1.53 -6.05
C GLY A 195 14.65 2.64 -5.31
N LEU A 196 13.34 2.46 -5.07
CA LEU A 196 12.49 3.41 -4.35
C LEU A 196 12.62 3.26 -2.83
N LEU A 197 13.10 2.12 -2.34
CA LEU A 197 13.36 1.90 -0.92
C LEU A 197 14.75 1.29 -0.74
N MET A 198 15.50 1.78 0.25
CA MET A 198 16.83 1.26 0.55
C MET A 198 16.77 -0.18 1.03
N LYS A 199 17.68 -1.03 0.56
CA LYS A 199 17.78 -2.44 0.96
C LYS A 199 17.80 -2.67 2.48
N LYS A 200 18.33 -1.73 3.26
CA LYS A 200 18.38 -1.80 4.73
C LYS A 200 16.99 -1.84 5.38
N ALA A 201 15.95 -1.36 4.69
CA ALA A 201 14.55 -1.38 5.13
C ALA A 201 13.98 -2.80 5.26
N TYR A 202 14.48 -3.74 4.43
CA TYR A 202 13.89 -5.09 4.32
C TYR A 202 13.89 -5.86 5.64
N GLY A 203 15.02 -5.87 6.36
CA GLY A 203 15.20 -6.69 7.56
C GLY A 203 14.17 -6.40 8.67
N PRO A 204 13.97 -5.12 9.06
CA PRO A 204 12.91 -4.75 9.99
C PRO A 204 11.51 -5.14 9.53
N ILE A 205 11.15 -4.89 8.27
CA ILE A 205 9.81 -5.21 7.73
C ILE A 205 9.55 -6.72 7.77
N GLU A 206 10.48 -7.51 7.24
CA GLU A 206 10.42 -8.98 7.28
C GLU A 206 10.27 -9.47 8.73
N GLN A 207 11.00 -8.88 9.66
CA GLN A 207 10.99 -9.28 11.07
C GLN A 207 9.65 -9.01 11.76
N ILE A 208 9.00 -7.88 11.48
CA ILE A 208 7.72 -7.51 12.08
C ILE A 208 6.61 -8.41 11.51
N VAL A 209 6.57 -8.59 10.18
CA VAL A 209 5.60 -9.49 9.53
C VAL A 209 5.78 -10.93 10.00
N TYR A 210 7.01 -11.44 10.04
CA TYR A 210 7.29 -12.78 10.54
C TYR A 210 6.82 -12.99 11.98
N LYS A 211 7.06 -12.02 12.87
CA LYS A 211 6.60 -12.08 14.26
C LYS A 211 5.08 -12.13 14.35
N ARG A 212 4.37 -11.36 13.52
CA ARG A 212 2.91 -11.32 13.55
C ARG A 212 2.29 -12.57 12.94
N ILE A 213 2.78 -13.05 11.80
CA ILE A 213 2.31 -14.30 11.18
C ILE A 213 2.40 -15.49 12.15
N LYS A 214 3.43 -15.54 13.00
CA LYS A 214 3.55 -16.61 14.01
C LYS A 214 2.45 -16.61 15.08
N LYS A 215 1.74 -15.48 15.24
CA LYS A 215 0.63 -15.31 16.18
C LYS A 215 -0.73 -15.39 15.50
N ASP A 216 -0.76 -15.50 14.17
CA ASP A 216 -2.00 -15.59 13.39
C ASP A 216 -2.74 -16.90 13.71
N ASP A 217 -3.92 -16.77 14.29
CA ASP A 217 -4.81 -17.88 14.66
C ASP A 217 -5.90 -18.16 13.62
N LYS A 218 -5.89 -17.43 12.50
CA LYS A 218 -6.87 -17.46 11.41
C LYS A 218 -8.23 -16.80 11.70
N ASP A 219 -8.46 -16.26 12.89
CA ASP A 219 -9.70 -15.54 13.27
C ASP A 219 -9.43 -14.10 13.74
N GLU A 220 -8.29 -13.54 13.35
CA GLU A 220 -7.88 -12.16 13.68
C GLU A 220 -8.93 -11.14 13.22
N LYS A 221 -9.53 -10.46 14.19
CA LYS A 221 -10.60 -9.46 14.00
C LYS A 221 -10.18 -8.04 14.30
N PHE A 222 -9.24 -7.87 15.24
CA PHE A 222 -8.86 -6.56 15.77
C PHE A 222 -7.35 -6.44 15.97
N GLY A 223 -6.86 -5.21 15.99
CA GLY A 223 -5.48 -4.83 16.20
C GLY A 223 -4.58 -5.04 14.98
N PRO A 224 -3.26 -4.85 15.12
CA PRO A 224 -2.33 -5.04 14.02
C PRO A 224 -2.39 -6.49 13.53
N MET A 225 -2.54 -6.73 12.24
CA MET A 225 -2.63 -8.08 11.67
C MET A 225 -1.98 -8.16 10.28
N VAL A 226 -1.72 -9.40 9.83
CA VAL A 226 -1.27 -9.66 8.44
C VAL A 226 -2.45 -10.11 7.59
N PHE A 227 -3.24 -11.04 8.10
CA PHE A 227 -4.43 -11.57 7.46
C PHE A 227 -5.64 -11.41 8.39
N PRO A 228 -6.60 -10.52 8.09
CA PRO A 228 -7.88 -10.53 8.77
C PRO A 228 -8.65 -11.81 8.43
N TRP A 229 -9.53 -12.23 9.32
CA TRP A 229 -10.34 -13.46 9.18
C TRP A 229 -11.15 -13.54 7.88
N TRP A 230 -11.49 -12.39 7.29
CA TRP A 230 -12.33 -12.28 6.11
C TRP A 230 -11.58 -12.15 4.79
N GLN A 231 -10.25 -11.97 4.81
CA GLN A 231 -9.48 -11.79 3.59
C GLN A 231 -9.58 -13.02 2.69
N ASP A 232 -9.84 -12.78 1.41
CA ASP A 232 -9.82 -13.79 0.38
C ASP A 232 -8.80 -13.40 -0.70
N CYS A 233 -7.62 -14.01 -0.62
CA CYS A 233 -6.50 -13.72 -1.51
C CYS A 233 -6.21 -14.83 -2.52
N ARG A 234 -7.17 -15.70 -2.85
CA ARG A 234 -6.93 -16.85 -3.73
C ARG A 234 -6.48 -16.53 -5.17
N ASP A 235 -6.63 -15.28 -5.57
CA ASP A 235 -6.15 -14.78 -6.85
C ASP A 235 -4.66 -14.39 -6.84
N PHE A 236 -4.09 -14.25 -5.64
CA PHE A 236 -2.73 -13.78 -5.45
C PHE A 236 -1.72 -14.77 -6.00
N LYS A 237 -0.73 -14.22 -6.70
CA LYS A 237 0.40 -14.98 -7.22
C LYS A 237 1.70 -14.28 -6.85
N TRP A 238 2.56 -15.03 -6.16
CA TRP A 238 3.91 -14.59 -5.89
C TRP A 238 4.68 -14.42 -7.21
N GLN A 239 5.23 -13.22 -7.46
CA GLN A 239 5.89 -12.87 -8.73
C GLN A 239 7.39 -12.55 -8.60
N TRP A 240 7.94 -12.51 -7.39
CA TRP A 240 9.33 -12.12 -7.16
C TRP A 240 10.28 -13.33 -7.10
N ASP A 241 11.29 -13.36 -7.96
CA ASP A 241 12.38 -14.33 -7.84
C ASP A 241 13.41 -13.88 -6.80
N VAL A 242 13.15 -14.20 -5.53
CA VAL A 242 14.07 -13.89 -4.43
C VAL A 242 15.11 -14.99 -4.31
N ARG A 243 16.34 -14.73 -4.78
CA ARG A 243 17.45 -15.67 -4.66
C ARG A 243 17.87 -15.84 -3.19
N ASN A 244 17.98 -17.09 -2.75
CA ASN A 244 18.37 -17.48 -1.39
C ASN A 244 17.50 -16.80 -0.30
N PRO A 245 16.17 -17.07 -0.30
CA PRO A 245 15.26 -16.44 0.64
C PRO A 245 15.64 -16.81 2.08
N SER A 246 15.52 -15.86 3.00
CA SER A 246 15.75 -16.11 4.43
C SER A 246 14.77 -17.17 4.96
N VAL A 247 15.09 -17.83 6.07
CA VAL A 247 14.15 -18.75 6.74
C VAL A 247 12.84 -18.06 7.12
N LYS A 248 12.89 -16.75 7.46
CA LYS A 248 11.69 -15.97 7.77
C LYS A 248 10.83 -15.76 6.52
N LEU A 249 11.44 -15.36 5.41
CA LEU A 249 10.74 -15.20 4.14
C LEU A 249 10.12 -16.50 3.66
N GLN A 250 10.85 -17.62 3.74
CA GLN A 250 10.30 -18.94 3.40
C GLN A 250 9.05 -19.27 4.23
N LYS A 251 9.07 -18.95 5.54
CA LYS A 251 7.89 -19.14 6.40
C LYS A 251 6.74 -18.22 6.02
N ILE A 252 7.01 -16.95 5.71
CA ILE A 252 6.00 -15.99 5.25
C ILE A 252 5.36 -16.48 3.95
N GLN A 253 6.16 -16.87 2.96
CA GLN A 253 5.68 -17.44 1.68
C GLN A 253 4.82 -18.69 1.89
N SER A 254 5.23 -19.60 2.77
CA SER A 254 4.44 -20.79 3.11
C SER A 254 3.09 -20.44 3.73
N VAL A 255 3.01 -19.43 4.60
CA VAL A 255 1.75 -19.01 5.22
C VAL A 255 0.86 -18.29 4.21
N ILE A 256 1.42 -17.46 3.34
CA ILE A 256 0.69 -16.85 2.22
C ILE A 256 0.07 -17.95 1.35
N ALA A 257 0.86 -18.94 0.94
CA ALA A 257 0.38 -20.04 0.12
C ALA A 257 -0.76 -20.82 0.79
N GLU A 258 -0.70 -21.03 2.11
CA GLU A 258 -1.75 -21.69 2.88
C GLU A 258 -3.02 -20.82 3.01
N ARG A 259 -2.86 -19.52 3.29
CA ARG A 259 -3.97 -18.57 3.45
C ARG A 259 -4.71 -18.33 2.13
N CYS A 260 -3.96 -18.18 1.04
CA CYS A 260 -4.49 -17.90 -0.28
C CYS A 260 -4.84 -19.18 -1.09
N ALA A 261 -4.69 -20.38 -0.55
CA ALA A 261 -5.19 -21.60 -1.22
C ALA A 261 -6.67 -21.89 -0.94
N GLN A 262 -7.31 -21.12 -0.05
CA GLN A 262 -8.66 -21.35 0.47
C GLN A 262 -9.72 -20.53 -0.24
#